data_AF-A0A5D0U495-F1
#
_entry.id   AF-A0A5D0U495-F1
#
_cell.length_a   1.000
_cell.length_b   1.000
_cell.length_c   1.000
_cell.angle_alpha   90.00
_cell.angle_beta   90.00
_cell.angle_gamma   90.00
#
_symmetry.space_group_name_H-M   'P 1'
#
loop_
_entity.id
_entity.type
_entity.pdbx_description
1 polymer ?
#
loop_
_entity_poly.entity_id
_entity_poly.type
_entity_poly.pdbx_seq_one_letter_code
_entity_poly.pdbx_strand_id
1 'polypeptide(L)'
;MVSAPVDYEGRAFILHLFAQLCRAVLESGAAKRERPAVRQWIRSPLALRVPLGLGLVLLGVTALWETWTGKPGPWHVTLLVGITIVSIGVVVGGLVSMGHGGGNGVQLLPSNESGMMAERTQRQLRRLQFVQTVSTMSSATVKIGAALGADMGRSFTRQLAEQQLTLPELVQQFQSYASDVAYWWRAHNGGQGRLFIGIDEVDRIVDPVSAQRFLNEVKAVFDVPHCFYLVSVSEEALAAFERRSVTLRTAFDTAFDEIVRVDYLNYKAAIELLSKRVAGLPRPFMALCHGFSGGLPRDLVRTARTLVENAREAQDRDLTSLARALVADEIHALKRSRLSSLDSTEHRRLAAVLYDRSWPEVSPQGLLKAAREDLAADPGPPAMDLTVACAFHATLLEIFEAPGFSDRLRDPDAPAAAVVDELAQVRSVMTANHALALELINALRRAEALPPLTPRP
;
A
#
# COMPACT_ATOMS: atom_id res chain seq x y z
N MET A 1 -0.58 -0.34 6.06
CA MET A 1 0.29 -0.83 4.97
C MET A 1 1.11 0.33 4.49
N VAL A 2 2.44 0.19 4.52
CA VAL A 2 3.38 1.22 4.08
C VAL A 2 4.05 0.71 2.80
N SER A 3 3.95 1.47 1.71
CA SER A 3 4.64 1.15 0.44
C SER A 3 6.11 1.53 0.54
N ALA A 4 7.00 0.62 0.18
CA ALA A 4 8.43 0.87 0.17
C ALA A 4 8.88 1.73 -1.06
N PRO A 5 9.66 2.80 -0.87
CA PRO A 5 10.41 3.47 -1.95
C PRO A 5 11.54 2.59 -2.54
N VAL A 6 12.04 3.02 -3.70
CA VAL A 6 12.80 2.21 -4.68
C VAL A 6 14.29 2.00 -4.32
N ASP A 7 14.86 2.80 -3.42
CA ASP A 7 16.23 2.64 -2.91
C ASP A 7 16.24 2.95 -1.41
N TYR A 8 16.55 1.97 -0.56
CA TYR A 8 16.70 2.21 0.87
C TYR A 8 18.15 2.08 1.33
N GLU A 9 18.64 3.19 1.90
CA GLU A 9 19.54 3.15 3.05
C GLU A 9 18.68 2.84 4.31
N GLY A 10 19.07 1.89 5.16
CA GLY A 10 18.23 1.41 6.28
C GLY A 10 17.79 2.51 7.25
N ARG A 11 18.58 3.58 7.39
CA ARG A 11 18.20 4.77 8.17
C ARG A 11 16.95 5.47 7.62
N ALA A 12 16.86 5.65 6.31
CA ALA A 12 15.72 6.30 5.68
C ALA A 12 14.44 5.46 5.85
N PHE A 13 14.58 4.13 5.80
CA PHE A 13 13.49 3.20 6.05
C PHE A 13 12.91 3.34 7.44
N ILE A 14 13.77 3.31 8.45
CA ILE A 14 13.31 3.39 9.84
C ILE A 14 12.68 4.75 10.13
N LEU A 15 13.23 5.85 9.60
CA LEU A 15 12.60 7.17 9.71
C LEU A 15 11.21 7.18 9.07
N HIS A 16 11.06 6.58 7.89
CA HIS A 16 9.78 6.50 7.21
C HIS A 16 8.77 5.66 8.01
N LEU A 17 9.17 4.46 8.46
CA LEU A 17 8.36 3.57 9.27
C LEU A 17 7.90 4.25 10.56
N PHE A 18 8.82 4.93 11.24
CA PHE A 18 8.53 5.69 12.47
C PHE A 18 7.51 6.79 12.20
N ALA A 19 7.71 7.60 11.15
CA ALA A 19 6.77 8.66 10.80
C ALA A 19 5.37 8.11 10.48
N GLN A 20 5.27 6.97 9.80
CA GLN A 20 4.00 6.32 9.49
C GLN A 20 3.30 5.79 10.74
N LEU A 21 4.03 5.18 11.67
CA LEU A 21 3.47 4.74 12.94
C LEU A 21 2.89 5.93 13.72
N CYS A 22 3.64 7.03 13.83
CA CYS A 22 3.16 8.27 14.46
C CYS A 22 1.87 8.78 13.80
N ARG A 23 1.79 8.79 12.47
CA ARG A 23 0.58 9.23 11.73
C ARG A 23 -0.61 8.31 12.01
N ALA A 24 -0.40 7.00 11.95
CA ALA A 24 -1.45 6.01 12.21
C ALA A 24 -2.02 6.14 13.64
N VAL A 25 -1.17 6.37 14.63
CA VAL A 25 -1.59 6.63 16.02
C VAL A 25 -2.46 7.89 16.09
N LEU A 26 -2.06 8.99 15.46
CA LEU A 26 -2.84 10.24 15.45
C LEU A 26 -4.18 10.13 14.71
N GLU A 27 -4.26 9.28 13.68
CA GLU A 27 -5.48 9.04 12.92
C GLU A 27 -6.46 8.10 13.63
N SER A 28 -5.96 7.30 14.57
CA SER A 28 -6.74 6.31 15.31
C SER A 28 -7.89 6.95 16.09
N GLY A 29 -9.01 6.23 16.17
CA GLY A 29 -10.20 6.67 16.91
C GLY A 29 -9.95 6.85 18.41
N ALA A 30 -8.97 6.12 18.97
CA ALA A 30 -8.52 6.27 20.35
C ALA A 30 -7.90 7.67 20.56
N ALA A 31 -6.95 8.09 19.72
CA ALA A 31 -6.37 9.43 19.78
C ALA A 31 -7.38 10.56 19.47
N LYS A 32 -8.43 10.28 18.68
CA LYS A 32 -9.52 11.24 18.42
C LYS A 32 -10.48 11.39 19.60
N ARG A 33 -10.78 10.31 20.34
CA ARG A 33 -11.55 10.34 21.60
C ARG A 33 -10.82 11.11 22.71
N GLU A 34 -9.49 11.16 22.63
CA GLU A 34 -8.58 11.85 23.56
C GLU A 34 -8.48 13.36 23.33
N ARG A 35 -9.02 13.92 22.25
CA ARG A 35 -9.01 15.38 22.07
C ARG A 35 -9.80 15.98 23.24
N PRO A 36 -9.20 16.83 24.09
CA PRO A 36 -9.97 17.54 25.08
C PRO A 36 -11.00 18.36 24.31
N ALA A 37 -12.28 18.04 24.52
CA ALA A 37 -13.34 18.95 24.12
C ALA A 37 -12.91 20.32 24.65
N VAL A 38 -13.02 21.35 23.80
CA VAL A 38 -12.66 22.77 24.02
C VAL A 38 -13.18 23.36 25.35
N ARG A 39 -13.97 22.59 26.09
CA ARG A 39 -14.38 22.73 27.50
C ARG A 39 -13.27 23.05 28.50
N GLN A 40 -11.98 22.84 28.20
CA GLN A 40 -10.89 23.23 29.13
C GLN A 40 -10.60 24.73 29.13
N TRP A 41 -11.01 25.49 28.10
CA TRP A 41 -10.88 26.95 28.07
C TRP A 41 -11.84 27.65 29.05
N ILE A 42 -12.94 26.98 29.42
CA ILE A 42 -13.95 27.48 30.38
C ILE A 42 -13.46 27.31 31.84
N ARG A 43 -12.34 26.61 32.10
CA ARG A 43 -11.83 26.35 33.45
C ARG A 43 -10.75 27.32 33.93
N SER A 44 -10.36 28.33 33.15
CA SER A 44 -9.42 29.33 33.65
C SER A 44 -10.15 30.31 34.60
N PRO A 45 -9.58 30.65 35.77
CA PRO A 45 -10.13 31.68 36.67
C PRO A 45 -10.14 33.08 36.03
N LEU A 46 -9.66 33.22 34.78
CA LEU A 46 -9.77 34.44 33.99
C LEU A 46 -11.22 34.76 33.60
N ALA A 47 -12.06 33.75 33.33
CA ALA A 47 -13.45 33.98 32.92
C ALA A 47 -14.28 34.71 34.00
N LEU A 48 -13.89 34.58 35.27
CA LEU A 48 -14.50 35.30 36.39
C LEU A 48 -13.88 36.69 36.63
N ARG A 49 -12.63 36.93 36.21
CA ARG A 49 -11.90 38.17 36.45
C ARG A 49 -12.23 39.29 35.45
N VAL A 50 -12.57 38.94 34.21
CA VAL A 50 -12.89 39.91 33.15
C VAL A 50 -14.17 40.73 33.44
N PRO A 51 -15.33 40.15 33.84
CA PRO A 51 -16.51 40.95 34.13
C PRO A 51 -16.36 41.80 35.41
N LEU A 52 -15.60 41.31 36.40
CA LEU A 52 -15.32 42.04 37.64
C LEU A 52 -14.46 43.28 37.38
N GLY A 53 -13.43 43.14 36.52
CA GLY A 53 -12.58 44.26 36.10
C GLY A 53 -13.35 45.31 35.31
N LEU A 54 -14.22 44.88 34.38
CA LEU A 54 -15.02 45.81 33.56
C LEU A 54 -16.02 46.61 34.41
N GLY A 55 -16.64 45.99 35.41
CA GLY A 55 -17.54 46.65 36.36
C GLY A 55 -16.85 47.73 37.20
N LEU A 56 -15.63 47.46 37.67
CA LEU A 56 -14.83 48.42 38.44
C LEU A 56 -14.37 49.62 37.58
N VAL A 57 -14.03 49.38 36.32
CA VAL A 57 -13.66 50.47 35.38
C VAL A 57 -14.85 51.38 35.09
N LEU A 58 -16.03 50.80 34.86
CA LEU A 58 -17.26 51.58 34.62
C LEU A 58 -17.64 52.43 35.85
N LEU A 59 -17.55 51.88 37.06
CA LEU A 59 -17.76 52.63 38.31
C LEU A 59 -16.75 53.78 38.45
N GLY A 60 -15.47 53.52 38.18
CA GLY A 60 -14.42 54.53 38.22
C GLY A 60 -14.65 55.69 37.23
N VAL A 61 -15.08 55.38 36.00
CA VAL A 61 -15.37 56.38 34.97
C VAL A 61 -16.56 57.26 35.37
N THR A 62 -17.60 56.69 35.97
CA THR A 62 -18.75 57.50 36.44
C THR A 62 -18.42 58.39 37.63
N ALA A 63 -17.61 57.92 38.57
CA ALA A 63 -17.15 58.74 39.69
C ALA A 63 -16.26 59.91 39.22
N LEU A 64 -15.42 59.68 38.21
CA LEU A 64 -14.59 60.73 37.61
C LEU A 64 -15.40 61.76 36.81
N TRP A 65 -16.49 61.33 36.18
CA TRP A 65 -17.39 62.20 35.44
C TRP A 65 -18.18 63.14 36.36
N GLU A 66 -18.61 62.65 37.53
CA GLU A 66 -19.31 63.48 38.53
C GLU A 66 -18.40 64.54 39.15
N THR A 67 -17.14 64.20 39.46
CA THR A 67 -16.17 65.17 40.00
C THR A 67 -15.81 66.26 38.98
N TRP A 68 -15.82 65.93 37.69
CA TRP A 68 -15.50 66.88 36.63
C TRP A 68 -16.67 67.80 36.24
N THR A 69 -17.91 67.31 36.29
CA THR A 69 -19.09 68.05 35.81
C THR A 69 -19.88 68.76 36.91
N GLY A 70 -19.64 68.44 38.18
CA GLY A 70 -20.25 69.10 39.34
C GLY A 70 -21.78 68.94 39.44
N LYS A 71 -22.38 68.08 38.61
CA LYS A 71 -23.80 67.74 38.66
C LYS A 71 -23.94 66.29 39.13
N PRO A 72 -24.82 65.99 40.10
CA PRO A 72 -25.06 64.61 40.51
C PRO A 72 -25.65 63.85 39.33
N GLY A 73 -24.94 62.83 38.86
CA GLY A 73 -25.44 61.92 37.85
C GLY A 73 -26.49 60.98 38.46
N PRO A 74 -27.23 60.25 37.63
CA PRO A 74 -28.18 59.25 38.12
C PRO A 74 -27.40 58.01 38.60
N TRP A 75 -26.74 58.14 39.75
CA TRP A 75 -25.91 57.10 40.37
C TRP A 75 -26.66 55.76 40.57
N HIS A 76 -27.98 55.83 40.68
CA HIS A 76 -28.88 54.68 40.76
C HIS A 76 -28.91 53.85 39.45
N VAL A 77 -28.77 54.47 38.28
CA VAL A 77 -28.74 53.77 36.99
C VAL A 77 -27.42 53.02 36.82
N THR A 78 -26.31 53.64 37.21
CA THR A 78 -24.98 53.01 37.12
C THR A 78 -24.84 51.83 38.08
N LEU A 79 -25.37 51.95 39.31
CA LEU A 79 -25.42 50.86 40.27
C LEU A 79 -26.29 49.69 39.79
N LEU A 80 -27.45 49.97 39.18
CA LEU A 80 -28.31 48.94 38.61
C LEU A 80 -27.62 48.18 37.47
N VAL A 81 -26.96 48.89 36.55
CA VAL A 81 -26.20 48.26 35.47
C VAL A 81 -25.05 47.42 36.01
N GLY A 82 -24.28 47.95 36.98
CA GLY A 82 -23.19 47.21 37.63
C GLY A 82 -23.68 45.93 38.34
N ILE A 83 -24.77 46.01 39.09
CA ILE A 83 -25.37 44.87 39.78
C ILE A 83 -25.87 43.84 38.77
N THR A 84 -26.54 44.24 37.69
CA THR A 84 -27.02 43.28 36.67
C THR A 84 -25.88 42.52 35.99
N ILE A 85 -24.76 43.18 35.67
CA ILE A 85 -23.60 42.51 35.06
C ILE A 85 -22.97 41.49 36.02
N VAL A 86 -22.82 41.83 37.30
CA VAL A 86 -22.30 40.91 38.33
C VAL A 86 -23.26 39.74 38.55
N SER A 87 -24.57 40.01 38.57
CA SER A 87 -25.61 38.99 38.75
C SER A 87 -25.60 37.96 37.61
N ILE A 88 -25.49 38.43 36.36
CA ILE A 88 -25.38 37.57 35.18
C ILE A 88 -24.12 36.70 35.26
N GLY A 89 -22.99 37.28 35.70
CA GLY A 89 -21.74 36.54 35.89
C GLY A 89 -21.85 35.41 36.94
N VAL A 90 -22.53 35.68 38.06
CA VAL A 90 -22.75 34.69 39.13
C VAL A 90 -23.71 33.58 38.69
N VAL A 91 -24.79 33.92 37.98
CA VAL A 91 -25.78 32.94 37.49
C VAL A 91 -25.16 32.01 36.44
N VAL A 92 -24.39 32.56 35.49
CA VAL A 92 -23.69 31.75 34.48
C VAL A 92 -22.63 30.86 35.14
N GLY A 93 -21.89 31.37 36.13
CA GLY A 93 -20.93 30.58 36.91
C GLY A 93 -21.59 29.47 37.73
N GLY A 94 -22.76 29.73 38.33
CA GLY A 94 -23.54 28.78 39.12
C GLY A 94 -24.14 27.65 38.29
N LEU A 95 -24.71 27.97 37.12
CA LEU A 95 -25.27 26.98 36.19
C LEU A 95 -24.20 26.02 35.64
N VAL A 96 -22.98 26.50 35.40
CA VAL A 96 -21.85 25.66 34.98
C VAL A 96 -21.37 24.73 36.11
N SER A 97 -21.48 25.16 37.36
CA SER A 97 -21.15 24.37 38.56
C SER A 97 -22.20 23.29 38.85
N MET A 98 -23.49 23.62 38.75
CA MET A 98 -24.60 22.69 39.02
C MET A 98 -24.75 21.57 37.98
N GLY A 99 -24.21 21.74 36.77
CA GLY A 99 -24.15 20.67 35.75
C GLY A 99 -23.20 19.50 36.06
N HIS A 100 -22.58 19.46 37.24
CA HIS A 100 -21.68 18.37 37.68
C HIS A 100 -22.25 17.47 38.79
N GLY A 101 -23.53 17.61 39.15
CA GLY A 101 -24.14 16.89 40.27
C GLY A 101 -24.93 15.61 39.95
N GLY A 102 -24.64 14.90 38.85
CA GLY A 102 -25.43 13.71 38.49
C GLY A 102 -24.67 12.69 37.66
N GLY A 103 -24.15 11.64 38.32
CA GLY A 103 -23.51 10.51 37.66
C GLY A 103 -22.75 9.62 38.64
N ASN A 104 -23.47 8.86 39.47
CA ASN A 104 -22.91 7.76 40.25
C ASN A 104 -22.42 6.64 39.31
N GLY A 105 -21.17 6.23 39.51
CA GLY A 105 -20.69 4.88 39.19
C GLY A 105 -20.08 4.66 37.82
N VAL A 106 -18.84 5.12 37.60
CA VAL A 106 -17.88 4.43 36.72
C VAL A 106 -16.48 4.58 37.32
N GLN A 107 -15.78 3.44 37.39
CA GLN A 107 -14.44 3.25 37.94
C GLN A 107 -13.43 4.32 37.46
N LEU A 108 -12.70 4.86 38.43
CA LEU A 108 -11.46 5.61 38.26
C LEU A 108 -10.39 4.69 37.64
N LEU A 109 -10.32 4.65 36.32
CA LEU A 109 -9.09 4.33 35.58
C LEU A 109 -8.38 5.65 35.24
N PRO A 110 -7.04 5.70 35.25
CA PRO A 110 -6.28 6.95 35.23
C PRO A 110 -6.39 7.63 33.86
N SER A 111 -7.30 8.59 33.74
CA SER A 111 -7.56 9.41 32.55
C SER A 111 -6.41 10.38 32.17
N ASN A 112 -5.22 10.23 32.77
CA ASN A 112 -4.07 11.12 32.61
C ASN A 112 -2.99 10.57 31.68
N GLU A 113 -3.00 9.26 31.37
CA GLU A 113 -2.03 8.65 30.44
C GLU A 113 -2.42 8.85 28.97
N SER A 114 -3.72 8.92 28.67
CA SER A 114 -4.26 8.97 27.31
C SER A 114 -3.93 10.27 26.57
N GLY A 115 -4.17 11.44 27.17
CA GLY A 115 -3.77 12.73 26.56
C GLY A 115 -2.26 12.88 26.37
N MET A 116 -1.47 12.08 27.11
CA MET A 116 -0.02 12.06 27.01
C MET A 116 0.46 11.44 25.70
N MET A 117 -0.24 10.44 25.15
CA MET A 117 0.25 9.70 23.98
C MET A 117 0.09 10.49 22.68
N ALA A 118 -1.06 11.15 22.47
CA ALA A 118 -1.25 12.01 21.30
C ALA A 118 -0.24 13.19 21.30
N GLU A 119 -0.02 13.84 22.44
CA GLU A 119 0.98 14.90 22.57
C GLU A 119 2.41 14.39 22.37
N ARG A 120 2.78 13.27 23.00
CA ARG A 120 4.08 12.63 22.81
C ARG A 120 4.30 12.28 21.34
N THR A 121 3.31 11.71 20.67
CA THR A 121 3.36 11.37 19.25
C THR A 121 3.55 12.59 18.36
N GLN A 122 2.84 13.70 18.64
CA GLN A 122 3.04 14.95 17.90
C GLN A 122 4.43 15.56 18.12
N ARG A 123 5.00 15.44 19.33
CA ARG A 123 6.37 15.88 19.60
C ARG A 123 7.36 15.01 18.83
N GLN A 124 7.16 13.69 18.83
CA GLN A 124 8.03 12.74 18.13
C GLN A 124 7.98 12.94 16.61
N LEU A 125 6.80 13.13 16.02
CA LEU A 125 6.65 13.41 14.59
C LEU A 125 7.35 14.72 14.18
N ARG A 126 7.23 15.78 14.99
CA ARG A 126 7.95 17.04 14.76
C ARG A 126 9.46 16.86 14.81
N ARG A 127 9.96 16.08 15.76
CA ARG A 127 11.40 15.76 15.87
C ARG A 127 11.89 14.98 14.65
N LEU A 128 11.14 13.99 14.18
CA LEU A 128 11.47 13.21 12.98
C LEU A 128 11.51 14.09 11.72
N GLN A 129 10.58 15.03 11.56
CA GLN A 129 10.56 16.00 10.46
C GLN A 129 11.78 16.94 10.49
N PHE A 130 12.23 17.34 11.68
CA PHE A 130 13.45 18.14 11.84
C PHE A 130 14.68 17.34 11.38
N VAL A 131 14.81 16.09 11.82
CA VAL A 131 15.91 15.19 11.43
C VAL A 131 15.97 14.97 9.91
N GLN A 132 14.82 14.80 9.24
CA GLN A 132 14.75 14.67 7.76
C GLN A 132 15.11 15.97 7.02
N THR A 133 14.72 17.11 7.57
CA THR A 133 15.02 18.42 6.97
C THR A 133 16.52 18.72 7.02
N VAL A 134 17.17 18.41 8.14
CA VAL A 134 18.62 18.62 8.32
C VAL A 134 19.44 17.71 7.40
N SER A 135 19.01 16.46 7.17
CA SER A 135 19.72 15.55 6.25
C SER A 135 19.60 15.96 4.78
N THR A 136 18.47 16.54 4.37
CA THR A 136 18.30 17.04 2.99
C THR A 136 19.20 18.26 2.72
N MET A 137 19.45 19.06 3.76
CA MET A 137 20.30 20.24 3.67
C MET A 137 21.81 19.90 3.59
N SER A 138 22.25 18.77 4.14
CA SER A 138 23.65 18.34 4.03
C SER A 138 24.02 17.78 2.65
N SER A 139 23.04 17.35 1.85
CA SER A 139 23.24 16.85 0.48
C SER A 139 23.26 17.97 -0.57
N ALA A 140 22.94 19.21 -0.20
CA ALA A 140 22.82 20.35 -1.10
C ALA A 140 23.63 21.58 -0.63
N THR A 141 24.81 21.36 -0.04
CA THR A 141 25.76 22.46 0.21
C THR A 141 26.41 22.89 -1.11
N VAL A 142 25.63 23.59 -1.94
CA VAL A 142 26.18 24.43 -3.01
C VAL A 142 27.06 25.47 -2.32
N LYS A 143 28.35 25.46 -2.65
CA LYS A 143 29.33 26.48 -2.25
C LYS A 143 28.90 27.83 -2.81
N ILE A 144 28.00 28.53 -2.12
CA ILE A 144 27.77 29.96 -2.35
C ILE A 144 28.71 30.69 -1.42
N GLY A 145 29.87 31.06 -1.94
CA GLY A 145 30.85 31.82 -1.19
C GLY A 145 32.04 32.21 -2.05
N ALA A 146 31.87 33.23 -2.88
CA ALA A 146 32.92 34.23 -3.17
C ALA A 146 32.36 35.36 -4.05
N ALA A 147 31.66 36.32 -3.44
CA ALA A 147 31.81 37.75 -3.75
C ALA A 147 30.90 38.58 -2.84
N LEU A 148 31.49 39.62 -2.24
CA LEU A 148 30.88 40.75 -1.53
C LEU A 148 30.64 40.54 -0.04
N GLY A 149 31.60 41.07 0.73
CA GLY A 149 31.54 41.20 2.18
C GLY A 149 30.64 42.33 2.67
N ALA A 150 30.72 42.51 3.98
CA ALA A 150 29.97 43.37 4.90
C ALA A 150 28.97 42.58 5.75
N ASP A 151 29.51 42.12 6.89
CA ASP A 151 28.83 41.57 8.04
C ASP A 151 27.72 42.50 8.54
N MET A 152 26.46 42.20 8.23
CA MET A 152 25.31 42.71 8.99
C MET A 152 24.06 41.86 8.72
N GLY A 153 24.11 40.61 9.19
CA GLY A 153 22.94 39.75 9.30
C GLY A 153 22.90 39.17 10.71
N ARG A 154 22.10 39.76 11.60
CA ARG A 154 21.68 39.09 12.86
C ARG A 154 20.83 37.88 12.47
N SER A 155 21.50 36.79 12.12
CA SER A 155 20.86 35.50 11.96
C SER A 155 20.58 34.96 13.36
N PHE A 156 19.30 34.91 13.73
CA PHE A 156 18.79 34.07 14.81
C PHE A 156 18.93 32.58 14.42
N THR A 157 20.13 32.14 14.03
CA THR A 157 20.45 30.72 13.97
C THR A 157 20.96 30.35 15.35
N ARG A 158 20.02 30.20 16.29
CA ARG A 158 20.33 29.43 17.50
C ARG A 158 20.70 28.05 16.99
N GLN A 159 21.99 27.76 16.97
CA GLN A 159 22.57 26.46 16.66
C GLN A 159 22.09 25.46 17.72
N LEU A 160 20.83 25.03 17.60
CA LEU A 160 20.38 23.72 18.03
C LEU A 160 20.83 22.79 16.91
N ALA A 161 22.13 22.50 16.89
CA ALA A 161 22.62 21.28 16.30
C ALA A 161 22.03 20.14 17.14
N GLU A 162 20.76 19.79 16.90
CA GLU A 162 20.27 18.48 17.34
C GLU A 162 21.21 17.47 16.70
N GLN A 163 21.94 16.76 17.55
CA GLN A 163 22.78 15.65 17.18
C GLN A 163 22.01 14.76 16.20
N GLN A 164 22.53 14.58 14.99
CA GLN A 164 21.93 13.67 14.04
C GLN A 164 21.92 12.28 14.67
N LEU A 165 20.75 11.70 14.87
CA LEU A 165 20.61 10.37 15.46
C LEU A 165 21.36 9.35 14.60
N THR A 166 22.18 8.55 15.27
CA THR A 166 22.82 7.38 14.67
C THR A 166 21.78 6.30 14.36
N LEU A 167 22.11 5.34 13.50
CA LEU A 167 21.20 4.25 13.16
C LEU A 167 20.79 3.41 14.40
N PRO A 168 21.70 3.00 15.31
CA PRO A 168 21.32 2.28 16.53
C PRO A 168 20.41 3.10 17.46
N GLU A 169 20.67 4.40 17.63
CA GLU A 169 19.82 5.28 18.44
C GLU A 169 18.42 5.43 17.83
N LEU A 170 18.34 5.52 16.51
CA LEU A 170 17.07 5.60 15.80
C LEU A 170 16.25 4.31 15.97
N VAL A 171 16.89 3.14 15.86
CA VAL A 171 16.27 1.83 16.12
C VAL A 171 15.74 1.78 17.56
N GLN A 172 16.56 2.13 18.54
CA GLN A 172 16.16 2.08 19.95
C GLN A 172 14.98 3.02 20.24
N GLN A 173 15.00 4.22 19.68
CA GLN A 173 13.87 5.16 19.80
C GLN A 173 12.60 4.63 19.14
N PHE A 174 12.72 3.99 17.98
CA PHE A 174 11.59 3.36 17.33
C PHE A 174 11.03 2.22 18.18
N GLN A 175 11.86 1.30 18.65
CA GLN A 175 11.43 0.17 19.48
C GLN A 175 10.71 0.63 20.75
N SER A 176 11.30 1.62 21.45
CA SER A 176 10.72 2.18 22.67
C SER A 176 9.34 2.79 22.38
N TYR A 177 9.24 3.57 21.30
CA TYR A 177 7.97 4.17 20.92
C TYR A 177 6.93 3.15 20.45
N ALA A 178 7.32 2.14 19.67
CA ALA A 178 6.42 1.07 19.23
C ALA A 178 5.89 0.25 20.42
N SER A 179 6.75 -0.01 21.42
CA SER A 179 6.37 -0.63 22.69
C SER A 179 5.35 0.23 23.44
N ASP A 180 5.61 1.53 23.59
CA ASP A 180 4.69 2.48 24.21
C ASP A 180 3.33 2.50 23.49
N VAL A 181 3.32 2.51 22.15
CA VAL A 181 2.10 2.43 21.34
C VAL A 181 1.36 1.13 21.60
N ALA A 182 2.05 -0.01 21.64
CA ALA A 182 1.44 -1.31 21.86
C ALA A 182 0.80 -1.40 23.26
N TYR A 183 1.49 -0.93 24.31
CA TYR A 183 0.95 -0.87 25.67
C TYR A 183 -0.22 0.10 25.78
N TRP A 184 -0.10 1.30 25.19
CA TRP A 184 -1.18 2.28 25.14
C TRP A 184 -2.42 1.70 24.44
N TRP A 185 -2.26 1.06 23.29
CA TRP A 185 -3.37 0.43 22.55
C TRP A 185 -4.03 -0.66 23.39
N ARG A 186 -3.23 -1.51 24.04
CA ARG A 186 -3.71 -2.60 24.88
C ARG A 186 -4.50 -2.08 26.09
N ALA A 187 -4.03 -1.02 26.74
CA ALA A 187 -4.72 -0.37 27.85
C ALA A 187 -6.11 0.16 27.43
N HIS A 188 -6.24 0.74 26.24
CA HIS A 188 -7.51 1.24 25.71
C HIS A 188 -8.48 0.15 25.24
N ASN A 189 -8.00 -1.07 25.04
CA ASN A 189 -8.79 -2.22 24.59
C ASN A 189 -8.92 -3.29 25.69
N GLY A 190 -9.03 -2.85 26.95
CA GLY A 190 -9.34 -3.75 28.09
C GLY A 190 -8.21 -4.74 28.42
N GLY A 191 -6.95 -4.36 28.15
CA GLY A 191 -5.80 -5.25 28.36
C GLY A 191 -5.62 -6.29 27.25
N GLN A 192 -6.29 -6.13 26.11
CA GLN A 192 -6.19 -7.03 24.96
C GLN A 192 -5.76 -6.26 23.70
N GLY A 193 -5.26 -6.99 22.69
CA GLY A 193 -4.80 -6.42 21.43
C GLY A 193 -3.29 -6.38 21.27
N ARG A 194 -2.85 -6.25 20.02
CA ARG A 194 -1.46 -6.26 19.55
C ARG A 194 -1.31 -5.18 18.48
N LEU A 195 -0.13 -4.58 18.38
CA LEU A 195 0.20 -3.65 17.31
C LEU A 195 0.61 -4.43 16.06
N PHE A 196 -0.10 -4.27 14.95
CA PHE A 196 0.26 -4.89 13.67
C PHE A 196 0.91 -3.87 12.75
N ILE A 197 2.11 -4.19 12.25
CA ILE A 197 2.90 -3.35 11.34
C ILE A 197 3.10 -4.14 10.05
N GLY A 198 2.37 -3.75 9.00
CA GLY A 198 2.50 -4.32 7.66
C GLY A 198 3.44 -3.50 6.78
N ILE A 199 4.54 -4.12 6.35
CA ILE A 199 5.56 -3.55 5.45
C ILE A 199 5.43 -4.27 4.11
N ASP A 200 5.16 -3.52 3.04
CA ASP A 200 4.89 -4.08 1.72
C ASP A 200 6.06 -3.83 0.75
N GLU A 201 6.41 -4.83 -0.07
CA GLU A 201 7.46 -4.78 -1.11
C GLU A 201 8.84 -4.37 -0.59
N VAL A 202 9.33 -5.05 0.46
CA VAL A 202 10.65 -4.75 1.06
C VAL A 202 11.82 -4.95 0.08
N ASP A 203 11.59 -5.69 -0.99
CA ASP A 203 12.57 -6.16 -1.95
C ASP A 203 12.85 -5.24 -3.15
N ARG A 204 12.38 -3.99 -3.14
CA ARG A 204 12.75 -3.03 -4.20
C ARG A 204 14.27 -2.74 -4.32
N ILE A 205 15.07 -3.32 -3.43
CA ILE A 205 16.53 -3.24 -3.44
C ILE A 205 17.08 -4.14 -4.57
N VAL A 206 17.50 -3.49 -5.65
CA VAL A 206 17.94 -4.12 -6.91
C VAL A 206 19.20 -5.00 -6.76
N ASP A 207 20.00 -4.77 -5.72
CA ASP A 207 21.25 -5.50 -5.47
C ASP A 207 21.15 -6.46 -4.25
N PRO A 208 21.46 -7.76 -4.42
CA PRO A 208 21.39 -8.75 -3.34
C PRO A 208 22.27 -8.44 -2.12
N VAL A 209 23.44 -7.83 -2.31
CA VAL A 209 24.35 -7.47 -1.21
C VAL A 209 23.76 -6.34 -0.38
N SER A 210 23.18 -5.35 -1.06
CA SER A 210 22.51 -4.21 -0.44
C SER A 210 21.26 -4.66 0.33
N ALA A 211 20.52 -5.64 -0.17
CA ALA A 211 19.37 -6.19 0.53
C ALA A 211 19.74 -6.99 1.79
N GLN A 212 20.85 -7.75 1.77
CA GLN A 212 21.37 -8.39 2.99
C GLN A 212 21.72 -7.35 4.06
N ARG A 213 22.43 -6.30 3.65
CA ARG A 213 22.81 -5.21 4.54
C ARG A 213 21.57 -4.54 5.12
N PHE A 214 20.59 -4.24 4.27
CA PHE A 214 19.31 -3.67 4.69
C PHE A 214 18.59 -4.57 5.71
N LEU A 215 18.48 -5.88 5.45
CA LEU A 215 17.82 -6.80 6.38
C LEU A 215 18.55 -6.88 7.72
N ASN A 216 19.88 -6.89 7.71
CA ASN A 216 20.66 -6.86 8.95
C ASN A 216 20.46 -5.53 9.72
N GLU A 217 20.37 -4.41 9.02
CA GLU A 217 20.10 -3.09 9.61
C GLU A 217 18.68 -2.98 10.19
N VAL A 218 17.69 -3.59 9.53
CA VAL A 218 16.29 -3.53 9.92
C VAL A 218 15.90 -4.63 10.91
N LYS A 219 16.63 -5.74 10.98
CA LYS A 219 16.34 -6.86 11.90
C LYS A 219 16.17 -6.39 13.35
N ALA A 220 16.98 -5.42 13.77
CA ALA A 220 16.91 -4.88 15.12
C ALA A 220 15.56 -4.19 15.42
N VAL A 221 14.79 -3.79 14.41
CA VAL A 221 13.49 -3.12 14.58
C VAL A 221 12.38 -4.09 15.02
N PHE A 222 12.49 -5.38 14.71
CA PHE A 222 11.40 -6.34 14.88
C PHE A 222 11.20 -6.84 16.32
N ASP A 223 12.21 -6.69 17.18
CA ASP A 223 12.19 -7.18 18.56
C ASP A 223 11.47 -6.21 19.52
N VAL A 224 10.14 -6.11 19.38
CA VAL A 224 9.31 -5.24 20.23
C VAL A 224 8.15 -6.05 20.83
N PRO A 225 8.01 -6.10 22.17
CA PRO A 225 6.90 -6.79 22.82
C PRO A 225 5.53 -6.30 22.33
N HIS A 226 4.62 -7.24 22.08
CA HIS A 226 3.24 -6.97 21.63
C HIS A 226 3.12 -6.32 20.24
N CYS A 227 4.19 -6.32 19.45
CA CYS A 227 4.20 -5.93 18.05
C CYS A 227 4.28 -7.16 17.14
N PHE A 228 3.52 -7.16 16.05
CA PHE A 228 3.52 -8.16 14.99
C PHE A 228 3.87 -7.50 13.68
N TYR A 229 4.95 -7.97 13.05
CA TYR A 229 5.40 -7.46 11.76
C TYR A 229 4.97 -8.43 10.66
N LEU A 230 4.25 -7.92 9.67
CA LEU A 230 3.94 -8.65 8.45
C LEU A 230 4.74 -8.01 7.32
N VAL A 231 5.65 -8.77 6.73
CA VAL A 231 6.53 -8.30 5.67
C VAL A 231 6.23 -9.07 4.39
N SER A 232 5.95 -8.35 3.30
CA SER A 232 5.85 -8.94 1.97
C SER A 232 7.16 -8.72 1.18
N VAL A 233 7.50 -9.72 0.39
CA VAL A 233 8.70 -9.79 -0.46
C VAL A 233 8.26 -10.45 -1.77
N SER A 234 8.68 -9.93 -2.92
CA SER A 234 8.38 -10.60 -4.20
C SER A 234 9.08 -11.96 -4.32
N GLU A 235 8.50 -12.83 -5.15
CA GLU A 235 9.06 -14.15 -5.47
C GLU A 235 10.43 -14.04 -6.15
N GLU A 236 10.60 -13.07 -7.04
CA GLU A 236 11.84 -12.82 -7.79
C GLU A 236 13.00 -12.47 -6.85
N ALA A 237 12.72 -11.63 -5.86
CA ALA A 237 13.70 -11.27 -4.87
C ALA A 237 14.05 -12.45 -3.98
N LEU A 238 13.06 -13.17 -3.45
CA LEU A 238 13.30 -14.37 -2.65
C LEU A 238 14.12 -15.42 -3.42
N ALA A 239 13.79 -15.66 -4.69
CA ALA A 239 14.54 -16.57 -5.55
C ALA A 239 15.97 -16.08 -5.84
N ALA A 240 16.15 -14.77 -6.05
CA ALA A 240 17.47 -14.16 -6.20
C ALA A 240 18.34 -14.32 -4.94
N PHE A 241 17.72 -14.31 -3.75
CA PHE A 241 18.37 -14.56 -2.46
C PHE A 241 18.72 -16.03 -2.25
N GLU A 242 17.78 -16.94 -2.49
CA GLU A 242 17.96 -18.39 -2.30
C GLU A 242 19.03 -18.97 -3.23
N ARG A 243 19.14 -18.47 -4.47
CA ARG A 243 20.08 -19.00 -5.48
C ARG A 243 21.54 -18.63 -5.25
N ARG A 244 21.87 -17.60 -4.45
CA ARG A 244 23.21 -16.98 -4.47
C ARG A 244 24.09 -17.20 -3.25
N SER A 245 23.56 -17.57 -2.07
CA SER A 245 24.42 -17.86 -0.91
C SER A 245 23.69 -18.54 0.27
N VAL A 246 24.30 -19.56 0.85
CA VAL A 246 23.86 -20.18 2.12
C VAL A 246 23.82 -19.14 3.26
N THR A 247 24.69 -18.14 3.24
CA THR A 247 24.80 -17.08 4.26
C THR A 247 23.68 -16.03 4.16
N LEU A 248 23.04 -15.89 3.01
CA LEU A 248 21.89 -14.99 2.84
C LEU A 248 20.60 -15.61 3.36
N ARG A 249 20.45 -16.93 3.14
CA ARG A 249 19.37 -17.73 3.70
C ARG A 249 19.34 -17.64 5.23
N THR A 250 20.49 -17.71 5.89
CA THR A 250 20.57 -17.56 7.35
C THR A 250 20.18 -16.16 7.84
N ALA A 251 20.41 -15.09 7.07
CA ALA A 251 20.00 -13.74 7.46
C ALA A 251 18.47 -13.61 7.48
N PHE A 252 17.78 -14.14 6.46
CA PHE A 252 16.30 -14.19 6.42
C PHE A 252 15.73 -15.11 7.50
N ASP A 253 16.23 -16.35 7.58
CA ASP A 253 15.78 -17.35 8.55
C ASP A 253 15.97 -16.90 10.00
N THR A 254 16.91 -15.98 10.25
CA THR A 254 17.13 -15.43 11.60
C THR A 254 16.45 -14.08 11.84
N ALA A 255 15.97 -13.40 10.80
CA ALA A 255 15.30 -12.10 10.92
C ALA A 255 13.79 -12.23 11.12
N PHE A 256 13.18 -13.31 10.62
CA PHE A 256 11.75 -13.56 10.67
C PHE A 256 11.44 -14.83 11.44
N ASP A 257 10.37 -14.78 12.25
CA ASP A 257 9.91 -15.95 13.02
C ASP A 257 9.27 -17.02 12.13
N GLU A 258 8.51 -16.58 11.12
CA GLU A 258 7.77 -17.44 10.20
C GLU A 258 7.76 -16.85 8.79
N ILE A 259 8.02 -17.69 7.78
CA ILE A 259 7.96 -17.31 6.37
C ILE A 259 6.82 -18.09 5.73
N VAL A 260 5.79 -17.37 5.28
CA VAL A 260 4.63 -17.95 4.58
C VAL A 260 4.77 -17.68 3.09
N ARG A 261 4.87 -18.75 2.29
CA ARG A 261 4.84 -18.65 0.82
C ARG A 261 3.39 -18.60 0.35
N VAL A 262 3.08 -17.64 -0.51
CA VAL A 262 1.76 -17.50 -1.12
C VAL A 262 1.85 -18.03 -2.54
N ASP A 263 1.27 -19.21 -2.77
CA ASP A 263 1.27 -19.84 -4.08
C ASP A 263 0.24 -19.21 -5.03
N TYR A 264 0.42 -19.48 -6.33
CA TYR A 264 -0.58 -19.18 -7.36
C TYR A 264 -1.90 -19.88 -7.02
N LEU A 265 -3.02 -19.25 -7.39
CA LEU A 265 -4.33 -19.88 -7.21
C LEU A 265 -4.39 -21.14 -8.06
N ASN A 266 -5.00 -22.19 -7.50
CA ASN A 266 -5.53 -23.30 -8.30
C ASN A 266 -6.94 -22.95 -8.83
N TYR A 267 -7.49 -23.80 -9.69
CA TYR A 267 -8.77 -23.58 -10.36
C TYR A 267 -9.92 -23.44 -9.36
N LYS A 268 -9.91 -24.24 -8.28
CA LYS A 268 -10.92 -24.16 -7.21
C LYS A 268 -10.89 -22.80 -6.51
N ALA A 269 -9.71 -22.33 -6.10
CA ALA A 269 -9.54 -21.03 -5.48
C ALA A 269 -9.88 -19.88 -6.45
N ALA A 270 -9.63 -20.06 -7.75
CA ALA A 270 -10.05 -19.12 -8.78
C ALA A 270 -11.57 -19.02 -8.90
N ILE A 271 -12.30 -20.15 -8.85
CA ILE A 271 -13.77 -20.17 -8.79
C ILE A 271 -14.26 -19.41 -7.55
N GLU A 272 -13.70 -19.68 -6.38
CA GLU A 272 -14.11 -19.02 -5.13
C GLU A 272 -13.89 -17.50 -5.18
N LEU A 273 -12.74 -17.06 -5.73
CA LEU A 273 -12.43 -15.64 -5.88
C LEU A 273 -13.38 -14.96 -6.87
N LEU A 274 -13.59 -15.56 -8.05
CA LEU A 274 -14.44 -14.98 -9.09
C LEU A 274 -15.92 -14.98 -8.70
N SER A 275 -16.41 -16.03 -8.04
CA SER A 275 -17.80 -16.12 -7.60
C SER A 275 -18.18 -15.01 -6.62
N LYS A 276 -17.21 -14.50 -5.84
CA LYS A 276 -17.41 -13.36 -4.93
C LYS A 276 -17.43 -12.00 -5.64
N ARG A 277 -16.93 -11.92 -6.88
CA ARG A 277 -16.75 -10.66 -7.62
C ARG A 277 -17.67 -10.51 -8.83
N VAL A 278 -17.98 -11.62 -9.51
CA VAL A 278 -18.81 -11.66 -10.71
C VAL A 278 -19.91 -12.69 -10.49
N ALA A 279 -21.09 -12.20 -10.14
CA ALA A 279 -22.25 -13.06 -9.93
C ALA A 279 -22.68 -13.72 -11.25
N GLY A 280 -22.90 -15.03 -11.23
CA GLY A 280 -23.47 -15.78 -12.36
C GLY A 280 -22.52 -16.07 -13.52
N LEU A 281 -21.20 -15.85 -13.36
CA LEU A 281 -20.22 -16.25 -14.38
C LEU A 281 -20.15 -17.78 -14.48
N PRO A 282 -20.40 -18.41 -15.66
CA PRO A 282 -20.34 -19.86 -15.78
C PRO A 282 -18.91 -20.41 -15.63
N ARG A 283 -18.78 -21.65 -15.14
CA ARG A 283 -17.48 -22.29 -14.87
C ARG A 283 -16.53 -22.38 -16.07
N PRO A 284 -16.98 -22.66 -17.31
CA PRO A 284 -16.08 -22.66 -18.46
C PRO A 284 -15.37 -21.32 -18.67
N PHE A 285 -16.06 -20.21 -18.39
CA PHE A 285 -15.46 -18.88 -18.43
C PHE A 285 -14.51 -18.61 -17.26
N MET A 286 -14.79 -19.12 -16.06
CA MET A 286 -13.85 -19.05 -14.94
C MET A 286 -12.58 -19.86 -15.22
N ALA A 287 -12.71 -21.04 -15.82
CA ALA A 287 -11.58 -21.87 -16.25
C ALA A 287 -10.72 -21.15 -17.30
N LEU A 288 -11.38 -20.50 -18.27
CA LEU A 288 -10.71 -19.69 -19.28
C LEU A 288 -9.89 -18.57 -18.63
N CYS A 289 -10.51 -17.81 -17.72
CA CYS A 289 -9.83 -16.74 -16.99
C CYS A 289 -8.62 -17.26 -16.20
N HIS A 290 -8.76 -18.42 -15.55
CA HIS A 290 -7.70 -19.05 -14.77
C HIS A 290 -6.51 -19.49 -15.63
N GLY A 291 -6.77 -20.17 -16.76
CA GLY A 291 -5.72 -20.56 -17.70
C GLY A 291 -4.97 -19.35 -18.28
N PHE A 292 -5.69 -18.26 -18.58
CA PHE A 292 -5.09 -17.01 -19.06
C PHE A 292 -4.28 -16.25 -18.01
N SER A 293 -4.72 -16.27 -16.75
CA SER A 293 -4.06 -15.56 -15.67
C SER A 293 -2.84 -16.28 -15.11
N GLY A 294 -2.63 -17.54 -15.48
CA GLY A 294 -1.56 -18.36 -14.89
C GLY A 294 -1.70 -18.53 -13.38
N GLY A 295 -2.93 -18.52 -12.86
CA GLY A 295 -3.19 -18.58 -11.42
C GLY A 295 -2.93 -17.29 -10.62
N LEU A 296 -2.48 -16.19 -11.25
CA LEU A 296 -2.26 -14.91 -10.55
C LEU A 296 -3.61 -14.24 -10.19
N PRO A 297 -3.90 -13.96 -8.90
CA PRO A 297 -5.18 -13.36 -8.49
C PRO A 297 -5.51 -12.04 -9.19
N ARG A 298 -4.49 -11.18 -9.37
CA ARG A 298 -4.66 -9.87 -10.01
C ARG A 298 -5.01 -10.02 -11.49
N ASP A 299 -4.31 -10.89 -12.20
CA ASP A 299 -4.58 -11.15 -13.61
C ASP A 299 -5.88 -11.91 -13.81
N LEU A 300 -6.26 -12.79 -12.88
CA LEU A 300 -7.55 -13.50 -12.93
C LEU A 300 -8.72 -12.50 -12.95
N VAL A 301 -8.70 -11.50 -12.06
CA VAL A 301 -9.72 -10.45 -12.01
C VAL A 301 -9.65 -9.57 -13.25
N ARG A 302 -8.44 -9.25 -13.74
CA ARG A 302 -8.24 -8.46 -14.96
C ARG A 302 -8.85 -9.16 -16.17
N THR A 303 -8.51 -10.42 -16.39
CA THR A 303 -9.03 -11.26 -17.48
C THR A 303 -10.54 -11.42 -17.38
N ALA A 304 -11.08 -11.67 -16.19
CA ALA A 304 -12.54 -11.75 -16.02
C ALA A 304 -13.24 -10.44 -16.39
N ARG A 305 -12.65 -9.28 -16.08
CA ARG A 305 -13.18 -7.98 -16.50
C ARG A 305 -13.14 -7.83 -18.02
N THR A 306 -12.00 -8.11 -18.65
CA THR A 306 -11.86 -8.07 -20.12
C THR A 306 -12.84 -9.01 -20.81
N LEU A 307 -13.04 -10.20 -20.27
CA LEU A 307 -14.02 -11.16 -20.79
C LEU A 307 -15.45 -10.60 -20.77
N VAL A 308 -15.84 -9.98 -19.65
CA VAL A 308 -17.17 -9.36 -19.51
C VAL A 308 -17.32 -8.16 -20.46
N GLU A 309 -16.27 -7.36 -20.64
CA GLU A 309 -16.25 -6.26 -21.61
C GLU A 309 -16.43 -6.80 -23.05
N ASN A 310 -15.66 -7.81 -23.45
CA ASN A 310 -15.78 -8.46 -24.75
C ASN A 310 -17.18 -9.06 -24.95
N ALA A 311 -17.76 -9.70 -23.93
CA ALA A 311 -19.11 -10.24 -23.99
C ALA A 311 -20.20 -9.18 -24.16
N ARG A 312 -19.98 -7.95 -23.70
CA ARG A 312 -20.94 -6.84 -23.89
C ARG A 312 -20.96 -6.35 -25.33
N GLU A 313 -19.81 -6.36 -26.00
CA GLU A 313 -19.65 -5.87 -27.37
C GLU A 313 -19.88 -6.97 -28.41
N ALA A 314 -19.70 -8.24 -28.03
CA ALA A 314 -19.80 -9.36 -28.95
C ALA A 314 -21.26 -9.68 -29.35
N GLN A 315 -21.41 -10.03 -30.63
CA GLN A 315 -22.67 -10.59 -31.17
C GLN A 315 -22.90 -12.02 -30.70
N ASP A 316 -21.83 -12.82 -30.61
CA ASP A 316 -21.84 -14.17 -30.06
C ASP A 316 -21.15 -14.18 -28.68
N ARG A 317 -21.78 -14.84 -27.72
CA ARG A 317 -21.32 -14.94 -26.32
C ARG A 317 -21.00 -16.38 -25.92
N ASP A 318 -20.83 -17.24 -26.90
CA ASP A 318 -20.34 -18.58 -26.67
C ASP A 318 -18.87 -18.59 -26.20
N LEU A 319 -18.46 -19.73 -25.65
CA LEU A 319 -17.12 -19.89 -25.08
C LEU A 319 -16.03 -19.72 -26.14
N THR A 320 -16.26 -20.24 -27.34
CA THR A 320 -15.29 -20.21 -28.44
C THR A 320 -15.05 -18.79 -28.94
N SER A 321 -16.11 -18.01 -29.23
CA SER A 321 -15.93 -16.64 -29.73
C SER A 321 -15.26 -15.75 -28.70
N LEU A 322 -15.63 -15.88 -27.42
CA LEU A 322 -15.03 -15.08 -26.35
C LEU A 322 -13.60 -15.49 -26.01
N ALA A 323 -13.27 -16.79 -26.10
CA ALA A 323 -11.89 -17.25 -25.96
C ALA A 323 -11.01 -16.70 -27.09
N ARG A 324 -11.48 -16.75 -28.34
CA ARG A 324 -10.76 -16.15 -29.47
C ARG A 324 -10.62 -14.64 -29.33
N ALA A 325 -11.64 -13.93 -28.85
CA ALA A 325 -11.54 -12.49 -28.58
C ALA A 325 -10.47 -12.17 -27.54
N LEU A 326 -10.43 -12.91 -26.42
CA LEU A 326 -9.37 -12.75 -25.41
C LEU A 326 -7.97 -13.04 -25.96
N VAL A 327 -7.82 -14.11 -26.77
CA VAL A 327 -6.53 -14.41 -27.43
C VAL A 327 -6.13 -13.27 -28.36
N ALA A 328 -7.07 -12.75 -29.15
CA ALA A 328 -6.81 -11.63 -30.07
C ALA A 328 -6.29 -10.40 -29.32
N ASP A 329 -6.94 -10.02 -28.21
CA ASP A 329 -6.52 -8.89 -27.38
C ASP A 329 -5.11 -9.07 -26.82
N GLU A 330 -4.81 -10.25 -26.28
CA GLU A 330 -3.50 -10.58 -25.71
C GLU A 330 -2.40 -10.56 -26.77
N ILE A 331 -2.63 -11.19 -27.93
CA ILE A 331 -1.66 -11.19 -29.04
C ILE A 331 -1.45 -9.78 -29.58
N HIS A 332 -2.50 -8.97 -29.70
CA HIS A 332 -2.36 -7.57 -30.11
C HIS A 332 -1.60 -6.73 -29.10
N ALA A 333 -1.76 -6.99 -27.80
CA ALA A 333 -1.00 -6.32 -26.75
C ALA A 333 0.49 -6.71 -26.81
N LEU A 334 0.80 -8.00 -26.94
CA LEU A 334 2.16 -8.51 -27.10
C LEU A 334 2.84 -7.94 -28.34
N LYS A 335 2.12 -7.92 -29.47
CA LYS A 335 2.60 -7.34 -30.74
C LYS A 335 2.94 -5.85 -30.59
N ARG A 336 2.06 -5.05 -29.99
CA ARG A 336 2.30 -3.61 -29.74
C ARG A 336 3.52 -3.40 -28.83
N SER A 337 3.61 -4.17 -27.75
CA SER A 337 4.76 -4.13 -26.83
C SER A 337 6.06 -4.44 -27.58
N ARG A 338 6.10 -5.51 -28.37
CA ARG A 338 7.31 -5.90 -29.13
C ARG A 338 7.67 -4.87 -30.20
N LEU A 339 6.69 -4.38 -30.98
CA LEU A 339 6.95 -3.32 -31.96
C LEU A 339 7.58 -2.07 -31.34
N SER A 340 7.20 -1.72 -30.10
CA SER A 340 7.75 -0.55 -29.41
C SER A 340 9.19 -0.75 -28.90
N SER A 341 9.62 -1.99 -28.67
CA SER A 341 10.94 -2.33 -28.14
C SER A 341 11.91 -2.87 -29.20
N LEU A 342 11.42 -3.16 -30.40
CA LEU A 342 12.21 -3.79 -31.47
C LEU A 342 13.10 -2.76 -32.19
N ASP A 343 14.38 -3.09 -32.32
CA ASP A 343 15.23 -2.41 -33.28
C ASP A 343 14.89 -2.90 -34.70
N SER A 344 14.23 -2.01 -35.45
CA SER A 344 13.78 -2.28 -36.82
C SER A 344 14.92 -2.53 -37.82
N THR A 345 16.16 -2.19 -37.48
CA THR A 345 17.32 -2.41 -38.34
C THR A 345 17.83 -3.84 -38.27
N GLU A 346 17.78 -4.47 -37.10
CA GLU A 346 18.21 -5.86 -36.85
C GLU A 346 17.09 -6.88 -37.16
N HIS A 347 15.84 -6.56 -36.82
CA HIS A 347 14.69 -7.48 -36.90
C HIS A 347 13.65 -7.09 -37.95
N ARG A 348 14.10 -6.74 -39.16
CA ARG A 348 13.21 -6.21 -40.22
C ARG A 348 12.08 -7.17 -40.61
N ARG A 349 12.35 -8.48 -40.64
CA ARG A 349 11.36 -9.50 -41.02
C ARG A 349 10.29 -9.64 -39.94
N LEU A 350 10.71 -9.76 -38.69
CA LEU A 350 9.80 -9.79 -37.55
C LEU A 350 8.96 -8.50 -37.50
N ALA A 351 9.57 -7.32 -37.67
CA ALA A 351 8.85 -6.07 -37.71
C ALA A 351 7.77 -6.05 -38.81
N ALA A 352 8.08 -6.53 -40.03
CA ALA A 352 7.11 -6.59 -41.12
C ALA A 352 5.89 -7.47 -40.78
N VAL A 353 6.12 -8.65 -40.19
CA VAL A 353 5.05 -9.54 -39.70
C VAL A 353 4.22 -8.83 -38.63
N LEU A 354 4.87 -8.19 -37.66
CA LEU A 354 4.19 -7.48 -36.59
C LEU A 354 3.46 -6.22 -37.07
N TYR A 355 3.82 -5.60 -38.18
CA TYR A 355 3.05 -4.47 -38.73
C TYR A 355 1.72 -4.90 -39.36
N ASP A 356 1.60 -6.13 -39.84
CA ASP A 356 0.37 -6.63 -40.48
C ASP A 356 -0.78 -6.76 -39.46
N ARG A 357 -1.81 -5.91 -39.59
CA ARG A 357 -2.96 -5.88 -38.68
C ARG A 357 -3.77 -7.18 -38.66
N SER A 358 -3.75 -7.94 -39.75
CA SER A 358 -4.47 -9.21 -39.86
C SER A 358 -3.71 -10.39 -39.27
N TRP A 359 -2.43 -10.19 -38.95
CA TRP A 359 -1.59 -11.22 -38.37
C TRP A 359 -1.64 -11.20 -36.83
N PRO A 360 -1.69 -12.39 -36.19
CA PRO A 360 -1.94 -13.72 -36.77
C PRO A 360 -3.45 -13.96 -36.95
N GLU A 361 -3.80 -14.95 -37.78
CA GLU A 361 -5.17 -15.48 -37.77
C GLU A 361 -5.45 -16.12 -36.39
N VAL A 362 -6.48 -15.63 -35.69
CA VAL A 362 -6.83 -16.05 -34.33
C VAL A 362 -7.67 -17.33 -34.35
N SER A 363 -7.03 -18.39 -34.83
CA SER A 363 -7.51 -19.77 -34.82
C SER A 363 -6.38 -20.68 -34.33
N PRO A 364 -6.67 -21.88 -33.80
CA PRO A 364 -5.63 -22.84 -33.45
C PRO A 364 -4.57 -23.05 -34.55
N GLN A 365 -5.02 -23.24 -35.79
CA GLN A 365 -4.15 -23.48 -36.94
C GLN A 365 -3.35 -22.23 -37.31
N GLY A 366 -3.99 -21.06 -37.32
CA GLY A 366 -3.35 -19.78 -37.60
C GLY A 366 -2.23 -19.44 -36.61
N LEU A 367 -2.47 -19.64 -35.31
CA LEU A 367 -1.49 -19.42 -34.26
C LEU A 367 -0.34 -20.44 -34.30
N LEU A 368 -0.62 -21.71 -34.58
CA LEU A 368 0.43 -22.72 -34.76
C LEU A 368 1.30 -22.42 -36.00
N LYS A 369 0.68 -21.98 -37.10
CA LYS A 369 1.40 -21.52 -38.29
C LYS A 369 2.29 -20.33 -37.95
N ALA A 370 1.76 -19.33 -37.26
CA ALA A 370 2.51 -18.16 -36.82
C ALA A 370 3.75 -18.54 -35.98
N ALA A 371 3.60 -19.48 -35.07
CA ALA A 371 4.70 -20.00 -34.24
C ALA A 371 5.74 -20.80 -35.03
N ARG A 372 5.32 -21.62 -36.00
CA ARG A 372 6.20 -22.58 -36.70
C ARG A 372 6.85 -22.03 -37.96
N GLU A 373 6.22 -21.07 -38.61
CA GLU A 373 6.63 -20.56 -39.92
C GLU A 373 7.03 -19.08 -39.83
N ASP A 374 6.09 -18.21 -39.44
CA ASP A 374 6.26 -16.76 -39.56
C ASP A 374 7.33 -16.21 -38.60
N LEU A 375 7.22 -16.54 -37.30
CA LEU A 375 8.18 -16.13 -36.26
C LEU A 375 9.49 -16.91 -36.33
N ALA A 376 9.41 -18.08 -36.96
CA ALA A 376 10.49 -19.00 -37.16
C ALA A 376 11.58 -18.45 -38.11
N ALA A 377 11.22 -17.50 -38.99
CA ALA A 377 12.10 -16.92 -40.00
C ALA A 377 13.11 -15.89 -39.45
N ASP A 378 12.93 -15.43 -38.21
CA ASP A 378 13.81 -14.46 -37.51
C ASP A 378 14.01 -14.92 -36.05
N PRO A 379 14.77 -16.01 -35.83
CA PRO A 379 14.92 -16.59 -34.51
C PRO A 379 15.76 -15.69 -33.61
N GLY A 380 15.12 -15.11 -32.59
CA GLY A 380 15.77 -14.32 -31.55
C GLY A 380 14.88 -14.24 -30.30
N PRO A 381 15.40 -13.72 -29.18
CA PRO A 381 14.62 -13.57 -27.95
C PRO A 381 13.25 -12.88 -28.17
N PRO A 382 13.13 -11.78 -28.94
CA PRO A 382 11.84 -11.14 -29.19
C PRO A 382 10.82 -12.02 -29.93
N ALA A 383 11.28 -12.86 -30.86
CA ALA A 383 10.43 -13.79 -31.60
C ALA A 383 10.05 -15.02 -30.76
N MET A 384 10.93 -15.44 -29.85
CA MET A 384 10.69 -16.59 -28.98
C MET A 384 9.49 -16.36 -28.06
N ASP A 385 9.38 -15.19 -27.44
CA ASP A 385 8.25 -14.84 -26.57
C ASP A 385 6.91 -14.99 -27.29
N LEU A 386 6.83 -14.47 -28.52
CA LEU A 386 5.65 -14.56 -29.38
C LEU A 386 5.40 -15.98 -29.87
N THR A 387 6.47 -16.76 -30.12
CA THR A 387 6.38 -18.15 -30.55
C THR A 387 5.73 -18.99 -29.47
N VAL A 388 6.21 -18.87 -28.22
CA VAL A 388 5.65 -19.55 -27.06
C VAL A 388 4.21 -19.07 -26.79
N ALA A 389 3.94 -17.76 -26.91
CA ALA A 389 2.60 -17.23 -26.76
C ALA A 389 1.61 -17.79 -27.78
N CYS A 390 1.95 -17.79 -29.07
CA CYS A 390 1.10 -18.36 -30.12
C CYS A 390 0.89 -19.87 -29.91
N ALA A 391 1.94 -20.61 -29.56
CA ALA A 391 1.87 -22.04 -29.27
C ALA A 391 0.95 -22.36 -28.06
N PHE A 392 1.07 -21.59 -26.98
CA PHE A 392 0.23 -21.72 -25.80
C PHE A 392 -1.24 -21.39 -26.13
N HIS A 393 -1.50 -20.24 -26.73
CA HIS A 393 -2.86 -19.82 -27.04
C HIS A 393 -3.54 -20.73 -28.07
N ALA A 394 -2.80 -21.29 -29.03
CA ALA A 394 -3.34 -22.31 -29.92
C ALA A 394 -3.78 -23.56 -29.14
N THR A 395 -2.94 -24.05 -28.23
CA THR A 395 -3.23 -25.22 -27.40
C THR A 395 -4.43 -24.96 -26.49
N LEU A 396 -4.49 -23.77 -25.88
CA LEU A 396 -5.62 -23.36 -25.07
C LEU A 396 -6.92 -23.35 -25.90
N LEU A 397 -6.91 -22.76 -27.10
CA LEU A 397 -8.10 -22.76 -27.97
C LEU A 397 -8.51 -24.18 -28.37
N GLU A 398 -7.58 -25.06 -28.74
CA GLU A 398 -7.92 -26.46 -29.08
C GLU A 398 -8.61 -27.19 -27.92
N ILE A 399 -8.15 -26.97 -26.69
CA ILE A 399 -8.75 -27.57 -25.48
C ILE A 399 -10.14 -26.99 -25.21
N PHE A 400 -10.30 -25.67 -25.26
CA PHE A 400 -11.57 -25.00 -24.95
C PHE A 400 -12.63 -25.15 -26.06
N GLU A 401 -12.20 -25.32 -27.31
CA GLU A 401 -13.07 -25.59 -28.45
C GLU A 401 -13.43 -27.08 -28.58
N ALA A 402 -12.80 -27.97 -27.80
CA ALA A 402 -13.07 -29.39 -27.84
C ALA A 402 -14.53 -29.71 -27.42
N PRO A 403 -15.25 -30.56 -28.18
CA PRO A 403 -16.60 -30.98 -27.81
C PRO A 403 -16.62 -31.62 -26.42
N GLY A 404 -17.57 -31.20 -25.58
CA GLY A 404 -17.73 -31.74 -24.23
C GLY A 404 -16.73 -31.22 -23.19
N PHE A 405 -15.85 -30.26 -23.54
CA PHE A 405 -14.92 -29.69 -22.57
C PHE A 405 -15.64 -29.06 -21.36
N SER A 406 -16.74 -28.35 -21.60
CA SER A 406 -17.56 -27.76 -20.53
C SER A 406 -18.11 -28.79 -19.55
N ASP A 407 -18.34 -30.05 -19.98
CA ASP A 407 -18.82 -31.12 -19.10
C ASP A 407 -17.75 -31.61 -18.14
N ARG A 408 -16.47 -31.55 -18.53
CA ARG A 408 -15.32 -31.84 -17.65
C ARG A 408 -15.23 -30.89 -16.47
N LEU A 409 -15.78 -29.67 -16.60
CA LEU A 409 -15.73 -28.60 -15.60
C LEU A 409 -16.93 -28.59 -14.63
N ARG A 410 -17.84 -29.57 -14.74
CA ARG A 410 -18.99 -29.72 -13.83
C ARG A 410 -18.59 -30.11 -12.42
N ASP A 411 -17.40 -30.68 -12.23
CA ASP A 411 -16.82 -30.92 -10.92
C ASP A 411 -15.37 -30.38 -10.91
N PRO A 412 -15.08 -29.31 -10.16
CA PRO A 412 -13.72 -28.76 -10.11
C PRO A 412 -12.72 -29.67 -9.42
N ASP A 413 -13.18 -30.63 -8.60
CA ASP A 413 -12.32 -31.58 -7.92
C ASP A 413 -12.09 -32.86 -8.76
N ALA A 414 -12.74 -32.99 -9.92
CA ALA A 414 -12.55 -34.12 -10.82
C ALA A 414 -11.19 -34.06 -11.54
N PRO A 415 -10.52 -35.21 -11.75
CA PRO A 415 -9.26 -35.26 -12.50
C PRO A 415 -9.34 -34.63 -13.90
N ALA A 416 -10.51 -34.67 -14.53
CA ALA A 416 -10.73 -34.09 -15.85
C ALA A 416 -10.61 -32.56 -15.89
N ALA A 417 -10.75 -31.88 -14.74
CA ALA A 417 -10.57 -30.44 -14.59
C ALA A 417 -9.11 -30.02 -14.33
N ALA A 418 -8.22 -30.96 -14.02
CA ALA A 418 -6.81 -30.68 -13.72
C ALA A 418 -6.06 -30.00 -14.89
N VAL A 419 -6.50 -30.25 -16.12
CA VAL A 419 -6.03 -29.56 -17.34
C VAL A 419 -6.06 -28.03 -17.23
N VAL A 420 -6.98 -27.48 -16.43
CA VAL A 420 -7.13 -26.03 -16.24
C VAL A 420 -5.97 -25.48 -15.39
N ASP A 421 -5.56 -26.21 -14.35
CA ASP A 421 -4.39 -25.89 -13.54
C ASP A 421 -3.09 -26.11 -14.33
N GLU A 422 -3.02 -27.14 -15.18
CA GLU A 422 -1.87 -27.37 -16.07
C GLU A 422 -1.68 -26.23 -17.07
N LEU A 423 -2.77 -25.73 -17.68
CA LEU A 423 -2.74 -24.54 -18.54
C LEU A 423 -2.23 -23.31 -17.80
N ALA A 424 -2.70 -23.09 -16.57
CA ALA A 424 -2.24 -21.98 -15.74
C ALA A 424 -0.75 -22.12 -15.37
N GLN A 425 -0.29 -23.34 -15.08
CA GLN A 425 1.12 -23.62 -14.80
C GLN A 425 2.01 -23.34 -16.02
N VAL A 426 1.57 -23.74 -17.23
CA VAL A 426 2.28 -23.38 -18.45
C VAL A 426 2.38 -21.86 -18.56
N ARG A 427 1.26 -21.16 -18.38
CA ARG A 427 1.19 -19.71 -18.48
C ARG A 427 2.12 -18.98 -17.50
N SER A 428 2.27 -19.47 -16.27
CA SER A 428 3.12 -18.82 -15.26
C SER A 428 4.62 -18.93 -15.59
N VAL A 429 5.05 -19.97 -16.31
CA VAL A 429 6.47 -20.15 -16.67
C VAL A 429 6.86 -19.52 -18.01
N MET A 430 5.89 -19.14 -18.85
CA MET A 430 6.12 -18.67 -20.22
C MET A 430 7.09 -17.49 -20.31
N THR A 431 7.03 -16.54 -19.38
CA THR A 431 7.88 -15.35 -19.38
C THR A 431 9.26 -15.59 -18.79
N ALA A 432 9.40 -16.61 -17.93
CA ALA A 432 10.64 -16.89 -17.21
C ALA A 432 11.52 -17.92 -17.91
N ASN A 433 10.92 -18.93 -18.57
CA ASN A 433 11.67 -20.00 -19.23
C ASN A 433 10.91 -20.56 -20.44
N HIS A 434 11.27 -20.05 -21.63
CA HIS A 434 10.66 -20.46 -22.90
C HIS A 434 10.82 -21.94 -23.23
N ALA A 435 11.98 -22.54 -22.92
CA ALA A 435 12.25 -23.94 -23.21
C ALA A 435 11.34 -24.85 -22.36
N LEU A 436 11.29 -24.59 -21.06
CA LEU A 436 10.40 -25.31 -20.14
C LEU A 436 8.93 -25.11 -20.53
N ALA A 437 8.53 -23.90 -20.89
CA ALA A 437 7.17 -23.62 -21.34
C ALA A 437 6.79 -24.47 -22.57
N LEU A 438 7.66 -24.57 -23.58
CA LEU A 438 7.42 -25.42 -24.76
C LEU A 438 7.36 -26.91 -24.41
N GLU A 439 8.19 -27.39 -23.48
CA GLU A 439 8.14 -28.76 -22.99
C GLU A 439 6.81 -29.06 -22.28
N LEU A 440 6.34 -28.16 -21.41
CA LEU A 440 5.06 -28.28 -20.72
C LEU A 440 3.87 -28.20 -21.68
N ILE A 441 3.92 -27.30 -22.68
CA ILE A 441 2.91 -27.26 -23.76
C ILE A 441 2.86 -28.62 -24.47
N ASN A 442 4.02 -29.20 -24.80
CA ASN A 442 4.08 -30.51 -25.45
C ASN A 442 3.59 -31.66 -24.56
N ALA A 443 3.86 -31.61 -23.26
CA ALA A 443 3.34 -32.58 -22.30
C ALA A 443 1.80 -32.50 -22.22
N LEU A 444 1.26 -31.28 -22.09
CA LEU A 444 -0.17 -31.01 -22.07
C LEU A 444 -0.85 -31.45 -23.36
N ARG A 445 -0.29 -31.11 -24.52
CA ARG A 445 -0.81 -31.55 -25.83
C ARG A 445 -0.88 -33.06 -25.93
N ARG A 446 0.15 -33.79 -25.47
CA ARG A 446 0.12 -35.26 -25.45
C ARG A 446 -0.96 -35.81 -24.52
N ALA A 447 -1.13 -35.21 -23.34
CA ALA A 447 -2.16 -35.61 -22.38
C ALA A 447 -3.58 -35.42 -22.95
N GLU A 448 -3.78 -34.36 -23.74
CA GLU A 448 -5.05 -34.04 -24.42
C GLU A 448 -5.16 -34.66 -25.83
N ALA A 449 -4.28 -35.62 -26.17
CA ALA A 449 -4.24 -36.29 -27.48
C ALA A 449 -4.13 -35.34 -28.71
N LEU A 450 -3.57 -34.14 -28.50
CA LEU A 450 -3.27 -33.17 -29.53
C LEU A 450 -1.87 -33.45 -30.14
N PRO A 451 -1.65 -33.17 -31.44
CA PRO A 451 -0.34 -33.36 -32.06
C PRO A 451 0.72 -32.50 -31.36
N PRO A 452 1.87 -33.06 -30.96
CA PRO A 452 2.91 -32.29 -30.30
C PRO A 452 3.47 -31.22 -31.25
N LEU A 453 3.97 -30.14 -30.68
CA LEU A 453 4.80 -29.17 -31.36
C LEU A 453 6.14 -29.85 -31.62
N THR A 454 6.48 -30.06 -32.89
CA THR A 454 7.77 -30.62 -33.28
C THR A 454 8.89 -29.77 -32.69
N PRO A 455 9.82 -30.35 -31.90
CA PRO A 455 11.01 -29.64 -31.51
C PRO A 455 11.76 -29.27 -32.78
N ARG A 456 12.23 -28.02 -32.88
CA ARG A 456 13.22 -27.70 -33.91
C ARG A 456 14.48 -28.53 -33.63
N PRO A 457 15.12 -29.11 -34.66
CA PRO A 457 16.49 -29.59 -34.55
C PRO A 457 17.47 -28.46 -34.23
#